data_AF-A0A645ACN2-F1
#
_entry.id   AF-A0A645ACN2-F1
#
_cell.length_a   1.000
_cell.length_b   1.000
_cell.length_c   1.000
_cell.angle_alpha   90.00
_cell.angle_beta   90.00
_cell.angle_gamma   90.00
#
_symmetry.space_group_name_H-M   'P 1'
#
loop_
_entity.id
_entity.type
_entity.pdbx_description
1 polymer ?
#
loop_
_entity_poly.entity_id
_entity_poly.type
_entity_poly.pdbx_seq_one_letter_code
_entity_poly.pdbx_strand_id
1 'polypeptide(L)'
;MVSPVGAFFIGLIAGFIVVFGIEFVDKILKIDDPVGAVGVHGLCGASGTLMVGLFSINEYSYGDGLTMSKGLFYGGGFKLLGVEALGVISVMAWVAIVMTIVFLLIKKTIGLRASAEEEILGLDITEHGLESSYADFMPTVERADLITDPTVPIVPMKKNATPIDQAVPVQIVSSGTTASDVKMTRIDILIKQSKFEALKETLNQIGVTGLTVTQVLGCGMQKGRVEYYRGVEMEMNLLPKVQVTIVVAKVPVREVIEAAKKVLYTGNIGDGKIFVYDVENVIKVRTGEEGYDALQDEE
;
A
#
# COMPACT_ATOMS: atom_id res chain seq x y z
N MET A 1 1.47 14.53 -39.20
CA MET A 1 2.71 15.31 -39.01
C MET A 1 3.93 14.45 -39.31
N VAL A 2 4.13 13.33 -38.60
CA VAL A 2 5.25 12.40 -38.83
C VAL A 2 4.78 11.08 -39.47
N SER A 3 5.69 10.33 -40.10
CA SER A 3 5.44 8.98 -40.63
C SER A 3 5.45 7.92 -39.51
N PRO A 4 4.94 6.69 -39.73
CA PRO A 4 5.03 5.60 -38.74
C PRO A 4 6.48 5.29 -38.32
N VAL A 5 7.41 5.35 -39.26
CA VAL A 5 8.84 5.16 -38.98
C VAL A 5 9.38 6.30 -38.11
N GLY A 6 8.99 7.55 -38.40
CA GLY A 6 9.34 8.70 -37.57
C GLY A 6 8.78 8.57 -36.15
N ALA A 7 7.53 8.14 -36.01
CA ALA A 7 6.90 7.90 -34.70
C ALA A 7 7.62 6.82 -33.88
N PHE A 8 8.07 5.73 -34.51
CA PHE A 8 8.88 4.71 -33.86
C PHE A 8 10.16 5.29 -33.26
N PHE A 9 10.92 6.08 -34.03
CA PHE A 9 12.16 6.67 -33.52
C PHE A 9 11.93 7.73 -32.43
N ILE A 10 10.86 8.53 -32.55
CA ILE A 10 10.46 9.48 -31.50
C ILE A 10 10.16 8.74 -30.19
N GLY A 11 9.38 7.64 -30.26
CA GLY A 11 9.08 6.82 -29.09
C GLY A 11 10.32 6.18 -28.47
N LEU A 12 11.23 5.66 -29.31
CA LEU A 12 12.51 5.12 -28.85
C LEU A 12 13.31 6.19 -28.10
N ILE A 13 13.51 7.36 -28.71
CA ILE A 13 14.26 8.47 -28.10
C ILE A 13 13.58 8.95 -26.81
N ALA A 14 12.26 9.09 -26.78
CA ALA A 14 11.51 9.46 -25.59
C ALA A 14 11.69 8.45 -24.45
N GLY A 15 11.77 7.15 -24.75
CA GLY A 15 12.08 6.10 -23.77
C GLY A 15 13.45 6.29 -23.10
N PHE A 16 14.46 6.74 -23.83
CA PHE A 16 15.74 7.11 -23.24
C PHE A 16 15.62 8.41 -22.43
N ILE A 17 14.97 9.44 -22.98
CA ILE A 17 14.81 10.74 -22.33
C ILE A 17 14.08 10.62 -21.00
N VAL A 18 13.03 9.80 -20.89
CA VAL A 18 12.30 9.67 -19.62
C VAL A 18 13.16 9.02 -18.54
N VAL A 19 13.89 7.95 -18.85
CA VAL A 19 14.71 7.21 -17.88
C VAL A 19 15.85 8.09 -17.36
N PHE A 20 16.63 8.66 -18.28
CA PHE A 20 17.79 9.48 -17.91
C PHE A 20 17.37 10.88 -17.45
N GLY A 21 16.24 11.38 -17.93
CA GLY A 21 15.69 12.68 -17.55
C GLY A 21 15.20 12.71 -16.11
N ILE A 22 14.46 11.68 -15.67
CA ILE A 22 14.06 11.56 -14.25
C ILE A 22 15.30 11.45 -13.36
N GLU A 23 16.25 10.58 -13.71
CA GLU A 23 17.49 10.43 -12.94
C GLU A 23 18.29 11.74 -12.86
N PHE A 24 18.35 12.50 -13.95
CA PHE A 24 19.00 13.80 -13.98
C PHE A 24 18.30 14.82 -13.06
N VAL A 25 16.97 14.92 -13.11
CA VAL A 25 16.20 15.84 -12.26
C VAL A 25 16.37 15.48 -10.77
N ASP A 26 16.19 14.21 -10.42
CA ASP A 26 16.17 13.78 -9.04
C ASP A 26 17.57 13.74 -8.42
N LYS A 27 18.55 13.14 -9.12
CA LYS A 27 19.87 12.86 -8.54
C LYS A 27 20.88 13.97 -8.78
N ILE A 28 20.80 14.64 -9.94
CA ILE A 28 21.79 15.65 -10.33
C ILE A 28 21.31 17.06 -9.96
N LEU A 29 20.10 17.43 -10.38
CA LEU A 29 19.53 18.74 -10.01
C LEU A 29 19.03 18.78 -8.57
N LYS A 30 18.84 17.61 -7.93
CA LYS A 30 18.34 17.48 -6.55
C LYS A 30 16.99 18.16 -6.36
N ILE A 31 16.14 18.05 -7.38
CA ILE A 31 14.76 18.51 -7.36
C ILE A 31 13.88 17.30 -7.07
N ASP A 32 13.14 17.33 -5.96
CA ASP A 32 12.19 16.27 -5.60
C ASP A 32 10.92 16.42 -6.43
N ASP A 33 10.88 15.72 -7.57
CA ASP A 33 9.72 15.61 -8.46
C ASP A 33 9.01 14.26 -8.17
N PRO A 34 8.06 14.23 -7.22
CA PRO A 34 7.62 12.99 -6.57
C PRO A 34 6.98 11.97 -7.52
N VAL A 35 6.43 12.44 -8.65
CA VAL A 35 5.77 11.60 -9.66
C VAL A 35 6.53 11.60 -11.00
N GLY A 36 7.70 12.24 -11.07
CA GLY A 36 8.48 12.36 -12.31
C GLY A 36 7.79 13.21 -13.38
N ALA A 37 6.92 14.14 -13.01
CA ALA A 37 6.14 14.93 -13.97
C ALA A 37 7.02 15.78 -14.91
N VAL A 38 8.14 16.32 -14.41
CA VAL A 38 9.10 17.08 -15.21
C VAL A 38 9.80 16.17 -16.21
N GLY A 39 10.19 14.96 -15.81
CA GLY A 39 10.82 13.99 -16.71
C GLY A 39 9.86 13.47 -17.79
N VAL A 40 8.67 13.06 -17.40
CA VAL A 40 7.66 12.47 -18.31
C VAL A 40 7.02 13.55 -19.19
N HIS A 41 6.50 14.63 -18.62
CA HIS A 41 5.77 15.63 -19.40
C HIS A 41 6.65 16.77 -19.89
N GLY A 42 7.53 17.29 -19.03
CA GLY A 42 8.42 18.40 -19.38
C GLY A 42 9.43 18.01 -20.45
N LEU A 43 10.32 17.08 -20.15
CA LEU A 43 11.42 16.69 -21.04
C LEU A 43 10.93 15.92 -22.28
N CYS A 44 10.05 14.94 -22.12
CA CYS A 44 9.51 14.21 -23.28
C CYS A 44 8.58 15.08 -24.13
N GLY A 45 7.81 15.99 -23.51
CA GLY A 45 6.99 16.95 -24.24
C GLY A 45 7.83 17.92 -25.06
N ALA A 46 8.83 18.57 -24.44
CA ALA A 46 9.74 19.48 -25.14
C ALA A 46 10.50 18.78 -26.28
N SER A 47 11.05 17.59 -26.03
CA SER A 47 11.77 16.84 -27.05
C SER A 47 10.85 16.32 -28.17
N GLY A 48 9.63 15.88 -27.85
CA GLY A 48 8.61 15.52 -28.83
C GLY A 48 8.28 16.65 -29.79
N THR A 49 8.05 17.85 -29.25
CA THR A 49 7.82 19.08 -30.03
C THR A 49 9.01 19.42 -30.91
N LEU A 50 10.24 19.36 -30.39
CA LEU A 50 11.44 19.57 -31.21
C LEU A 50 11.58 18.52 -32.32
N MET A 51 11.22 17.26 -32.04
CA MET A 51 11.29 16.17 -33.01
C MET A 51 10.25 16.30 -34.13
N VAL A 52 9.16 17.07 -33.97
CA VAL A 52 8.31 17.48 -35.10
C VAL A 52 9.12 18.27 -36.12
N GLY A 53 9.95 19.20 -35.66
CA GLY A 53 10.87 19.98 -36.50
C GLY A 53 11.87 19.15 -37.29
N LEU A 54 12.14 17.93 -36.84
CA LEU A 54 13.03 16.99 -37.51
C LEU A 54 12.27 16.05 -38.45
N PHE A 55 11.20 15.41 -37.94
CA PHE A 55 10.55 14.26 -38.56
C PHE A 55 9.24 14.58 -39.31
N SER A 56 8.79 15.84 -39.34
CA SER A 56 7.57 16.18 -40.08
C SER A 56 7.73 15.89 -41.57
N ILE A 57 6.78 15.15 -42.16
CA ILE A 57 6.77 14.81 -43.59
C ILE A 57 5.89 15.74 -44.42
N ASN A 58 5.03 16.52 -43.76
CA ASN A 58 4.07 17.39 -44.41
C ASN A 58 4.61 18.81 -44.52
N GLU A 59 4.26 19.48 -45.61
CA GLU A 59 4.26 20.94 -45.68
C GLU A 59 2.89 21.44 -45.22
N TYR A 60 2.88 22.54 -44.49
CA TYR A 60 1.66 23.13 -43.94
C TYR A 60 1.41 24.47 -44.62
N SER A 61 0.17 24.69 -45.03
CA SER A 61 -0.31 26.00 -45.49
C SER A 61 -1.29 26.54 -44.45
N TYR A 62 -1.04 27.76 -44.02
CA TYR A 62 -1.90 28.49 -43.10
C TYR A 62 -2.73 29.52 -43.89
N GLY A 63 -3.86 29.94 -43.33
CA GLY A 63 -4.70 30.97 -43.94
C GLY A 63 -4.04 32.33 -43.78
N ASP A 64 -3.83 33.05 -44.90
CA ASP A 64 -3.00 34.27 -45.10
C ASP A 64 -1.85 34.07 -46.12
N GLY A 65 -1.66 32.86 -46.64
CA GLY A 65 -0.61 32.54 -47.61
C GLY A 65 0.72 32.13 -46.97
N LEU A 66 0.79 32.05 -45.64
CA LEU A 66 1.95 31.56 -44.92
C LEU A 66 2.10 30.04 -45.13
N THR A 67 3.31 29.62 -45.48
CA THR A 67 3.67 28.21 -45.59
C THR A 67 4.79 27.84 -44.63
N MET A 68 4.70 26.63 -44.11
CA MET A 68 5.72 25.99 -43.30
C MET A 68 6.22 24.75 -44.01
N SER A 69 7.53 24.67 -44.17
CA SER A 69 8.18 23.54 -44.77
C SER A 69 8.07 22.30 -43.87
N LYS A 70 8.30 21.13 -44.48
CA LYS A 70 8.52 19.86 -43.80
C LYS A 70 9.70 19.91 -42.83
N GLY A 71 9.90 18.83 -42.08
CA GLY A 71 10.99 18.70 -41.11
C GLY A 71 12.37 18.66 -41.77
N LEU A 72 13.40 18.89 -40.95
CA LEU A 72 14.79 18.96 -41.38
C LEU A 72 15.24 17.71 -42.14
N PHE A 73 14.86 16.51 -41.66
CA PHE A 73 15.27 15.24 -42.29
C PHE A 73 14.58 14.96 -43.62
N TYR A 74 13.53 15.70 -43.94
CA TYR A 74 12.83 15.58 -45.21
C TYR A 74 13.14 16.75 -46.17
N GLY A 75 14.14 17.57 -45.84
CA GLY A 75 14.65 18.64 -46.71
C GLY A 75 13.92 19.98 -46.54
N GLY A 76 13.16 20.19 -45.48
CA GLY A 76 12.48 21.47 -45.22
C GLY A 76 13.34 22.53 -44.50
N GLY A 77 14.62 22.23 -44.23
CA GLY A 77 15.56 23.14 -43.58
C GLY A 77 15.28 23.37 -42.09
N PHE A 78 15.89 24.40 -41.51
CA PHE A 78 15.83 24.67 -40.06
C PHE A 78 14.62 25.50 -39.61
N LYS A 79 13.77 25.97 -40.55
CA LYS A 79 12.67 26.90 -40.23
C LYS A 79 11.66 26.27 -39.26
N LEU A 80 11.15 25.07 -39.57
CA LEU A 80 10.19 24.38 -38.70
C LEU A 80 10.82 24.07 -37.33
N LEU A 81 12.04 23.52 -37.29
CA LEU A 81 12.76 23.25 -36.04
C LEU A 81 12.94 24.50 -35.18
N GLY A 82 13.28 25.64 -35.80
CA GLY A 82 13.41 26.92 -35.09
C GLY A 82 12.07 27.42 -34.51
N VAL A 83 10.97 27.21 -35.24
CA VAL A 83 9.61 27.56 -34.77
C VAL A 83 9.17 26.66 -33.62
N GLU A 84 9.40 25.35 -33.71
CA GLU A 84 9.11 24.42 -32.62
C GLU A 84 9.95 24.74 -31.37
N ALA A 85 11.24 25.05 -31.54
CA ALA A 85 12.12 25.45 -30.45
C ALA A 85 11.67 26.77 -29.79
N LEU A 86 11.29 27.76 -30.59
CA LEU A 86 10.72 29.01 -30.10
C LEU A 86 9.44 28.72 -29.31
N GLY A 87 8.55 27.87 -29.83
CA GLY A 87 7.32 27.46 -29.14
C GLY A 87 7.59 26.84 -27.77
N VAL A 88 8.54 25.89 -27.69
CA VAL A 88 8.95 25.27 -26.41
C VAL A 88 9.46 26.34 -25.43
N ILE A 89 10.36 27.22 -25.86
CA ILE A 89 10.90 28.29 -25.01
C ILE A 89 9.82 29.26 -24.56
N SER A 90 8.92 29.67 -25.47
CA SER A 90 7.81 30.56 -25.16
C SER A 90 6.86 29.96 -24.13
N VAL A 91 6.50 28.68 -24.28
CA VAL A 91 5.64 27.98 -23.31
C VAL A 91 6.35 27.83 -21.96
N MET A 92 7.62 27.41 -21.95
CA MET A 92 8.40 27.31 -20.70
C MET A 92 8.48 28.65 -19.97
N ALA A 93 8.79 29.73 -20.68
CA ALA A 93 8.88 31.07 -20.09
C ALA A 93 7.52 31.53 -19.54
N TRP A 94 6.45 31.37 -20.32
CA TRP A 94 5.10 31.71 -19.90
C TRP A 94 4.68 30.94 -18.64
N VAL A 95 4.82 29.62 -18.66
CA VAL A 95 4.46 28.75 -17.52
C VAL A 95 5.32 29.09 -16.30
N ALA A 96 6.63 29.28 -16.45
CA ALA A 96 7.51 29.63 -15.34
C ALA A 96 7.09 30.95 -14.67
N ILE A 97 6.80 31.99 -15.46
CA ILE A 97 6.37 33.29 -14.95
C ILE A 97 5.02 33.17 -14.25
N VAL A 98 4.02 32.61 -14.94
CA VAL A 98 2.64 32.53 -14.42
C VAL A 98 2.58 31.65 -13.18
N MET A 99 3.19 30.46 -13.21
CA MET A 99 3.19 29.54 -12.06
C MET A 99 3.95 30.10 -10.87
N THR A 100 5.06 30.82 -11.09
CA THR A 100 5.77 31.49 -10.00
C THR A 100 4.88 32.53 -9.33
N ILE A 101 4.18 33.36 -10.10
CA ILE A 101 3.26 34.36 -9.55
C ILE A 101 2.14 33.68 -8.77
N VAL A 102 1.49 32.66 -9.35
CA VAL A 102 0.38 31.93 -8.72
C VAL A 102 0.83 31.28 -7.42
N PHE A 103 1.95 30.55 -7.41
CA PHE A 103 2.43 29.87 -6.21
C PHE A 103 2.93 30.84 -5.14
N LEU A 104 3.52 31.99 -5.50
CA LEU A 104 3.86 33.03 -4.53
C LEU A 104 2.62 33.66 -3.89
N LEU A 105 1.56 33.87 -4.66
CA LEU A 105 0.28 34.36 -4.13
C LEU A 105 -0.33 33.35 -3.18
N ILE A 106 -0.46 32.09 -3.58
CA ILE A 106 -0.98 31.00 -2.73
C ILE A 106 -0.17 30.87 -1.45
N LYS A 107 1.17 30.88 -1.57
CA LYS A 107 2.08 30.80 -0.42
C LYS A 107 1.87 31.95 0.57
N LYS A 108 1.50 33.15 0.09
CA LYS A 108 1.28 34.32 0.94
C LYS A 108 -0.12 34.37 1.55
N THR A 109 -1.13 33.78 0.91
CA THR A 109 -2.52 33.86 1.36
C THR A 109 -2.94 32.66 2.21
N ILE A 110 -2.80 31.44 1.67
CA ILE A 110 -3.34 30.22 2.28
C ILE A 110 -2.25 29.20 2.64
N GLY A 111 -1.07 29.30 2.05
CA GLY A 111 -0.02 28.28 2.15
C GLY A 111 -0.25 27.14 1.15
N LEU A 112 0.85 26.60 0.60
CA LEU A 112 0.81 25.50 -0.38
C LEU A 112 1.31 24.17 0.17
N ARG A 113 2.25 24.21 1.13
CA ARG A 113 2.90 23.03 1.71
C ARG A 113 2.41 22.87 3.14
N ALA A 114 2.14 21.63 3.53
CA ALA A 114 1.83 21.27 4.90
C ALA A 114 2.95 21.74 5.85
N SER A 115 2.63 21.87 7.14
CA SER A 115 3.67 22.13 8.13
C SER A 115 4.64 20.95 8.20
N ALA A 116 5.86 21.20 8.68
CA ALA A 116 6.86 20.13 8.80
C ALA A 116 6.41 19.00 9.75
N GLU A 117 5.61 19.33 10.76
CA GLU A 117 5.02 18.36 11.68
C GLU A 117 4.01 17.45 10.97
N GLU A 118 3.06 18.04 10.24
CA GLU A 118 2.06 17.29 9.45
C GLU A 118 2.72 16.47 8.34
N GLU A 119 3.77 17.01 7.69
CA GLU A 119 4.53 16.29 6.66
C GLU A 119 5.26 15.05 7.24
N ILE A 120 5.74 15.13 8.49
CA ILE A 120 6.38 13.99 9.20
C ILE A 120 5.34 12.98 9.69
N LEU A 121 4.21 13.45 10.21
CA LEU A 121 3.12 12.57 10.67
C LEU A 121 2.43 11.85 9.51
N GLY A 122 2.35 12.50 8.35
CA GLY A 122 1.64 12.04 7.17
C GLY A 122 0.27 12.70 7.05
N LEU A 123 -0.02 13.20 5.84
CA LEU A 123 -1.25 13.96 5.57
C LEU A 123 -2.53 13.11 5.74
N ASP A 124 -2.46 11.79 5.60
CA ASP A 124 -3.61 10.91 5.85
C ASP A 124 -4.18 11.10 7.27
N ILE A 125 -3.29 11.25 8.26
CA ILE A 125 -3.67 11.41 9.67
C ILE A 125 -4.21 12.82 9.89
N THR A 126 -3.48 13.83 9.43
CA THR A 126 -3.72 15.22 9.81
C THR A 126 -4.83 15.89 8.98
N GLU A 127 -4.97 15.54 7.70
CA GLU A 127 -5.98 16.13 6.79
C GLU A 127 -7.21 15.24 6.61
N HIS A 128 -7.07 13.92 6.73
CA HIS A 128 -8.16 12.97 6.47
C HIS A 128 -8.66 12.25 7.72
N GLY A 129 -7.99 12.40 8.86
CA GLY A 129 -8.37 11.72 10.12
C GLY A 129 -8.26 10.19 10.01
N LEU A 130 -7.46 9.70 9.05
CA LEU A 130 -7.23 8.29 8.82
C LEU A 130 -5.83 7.95 9.34
N GLU A 131 -5.72 6.98 10.25
CA GLU A 131 -4.39 6.50 10.68
C GLU A 131 -3.54 5.99 9.50
N SER A 132 -4.21 5.49 8.45
CA SER A 132 -3.61 5.15 7.16
C SER A 132 -4.67 5.15 6.07
N SER A 133 -4.29 5.51 4.84
CA SER A 133 -5.14 5.26 3.66
C SER A 133 -5.25 3.77 3.28
N TYR A 134 -4.56 2.88 4.01
CA TYR A 134 -4.68 1.42 3.92
C TYR A 134 -5.21 0.84 5.24
N ALA A 135 -6.54 0.83 5.41
CA ALA A 135 -7.21 0.37 6.63
C ALA A 135 -6.84 -1.05 7.09
N ASP A 136 -6.36 -1.90 6.18
CA ASP A 136 -5.99 -3.30 6.45
C ASP A 136 -4.51 -3.50 6.87
N PHE A 137 -3.67 -2.45 6.89
CA PHE A 137 -2.21 -2.58 7.00
C PHE A 137 -1.56 -2.09 8.30
N MET A 138 -2.33 -1.66 9.30
CA MET A 138 -1.76 -1.30 10.61
C MET A 138 -2.05 -2.37 11.68
N PRO A 139 -1.01 -2.99 12.30
CA PRO A 139 -1.16 -3.49 13.65
C PRO A 139 -1.37 -2.27 14.56
N THR A 140 -2.37 -2.34 15.45
CA THR A 140 -2.62 -1.33 16.48
C THR A 140 -1.35 -1.10 17.29
N VAL A 141 -0.60 -0.04 16.98
CA VAL A 141 0.39 0.48 17.91
C VAL A 141 -0.41 1.37 18.85
N GLU A 142 -0.78 0.85 20.02
CA GLU A 142 -1.34 1.68 21.08
C GLU A 142 -0.34 2.81 21.38
N ARG A 143 -0.65 4.02 20.89
CA ARG A 143 0.07 5.23 21.27
C ARG A 143 -0.70 5.87 22.41
N ALA A 144 -0.38 5.45 23.63
CA ALA A 144 -1.00 5.97 24.85
C ALA A 144 -0.64 7.44 25.17
N ASP A 145 0.29 8.07 24.45
CA ASP A 145 0.99 9.25 24.96
C ASP A 145 0.80 10.57 24.19
N LEU A 146 -0.12 10.70 23.23
CA LEU A 146 -0.23 11.95 22.43
C LEU A 146 -1.60 12.63 22.34
N ILE A 147 -2.54 12.34 23.26
CA ILE A 147 -3.71 13.21 23.45
C ILE A 147 -3.75 13.70 24.90
N THR A 148 -2.97 14.72 25.20
CA THR A 148 -3.33 15.65 26.27
C THR A 148 -3.77 16.96 25.62
N ASP A 149 -4.99 16.97 25.09
CA ASP A 149 -5.71 18.22 24.84
C ASP A 149 -6.13 18.79 26.21
N PRO A 150 -5.60 19.94 26.66
CA PRO A 150 -5.93 20.51 27.96
C PRO A 150 -7.31 21.17 27.99
N THR A 151 -8.06 21.18 26.88
CA THR A 151 -9.37 21.85 26.77
C THR A 151 -10.57 20.91 26.79
N VAL A 152 -10.36 19.59 26.78
CA VAL A 152 -11.44 18.62 26.96
C VAL A 152 -11.63 18.37 28.46
N PRO A 153 -12.77 18.73 29.07
CA PRO A 153 -13.04 18.37 30.45
C PRO A 153 -13.02 16.85 30.57
N ILE A 154 -12.16 16.35 31.45
CA ILE A 154 -12.14 14.94 31.86
C ILE A 154 -13.48 14.67 32.54
N VAL A 155 -14.46 14.20 31.78
CA VAL A 155 -15.68 13.62 32.35
C VAL A 155 -15.23 12.34 33.03
N PRO A 156 -15.39 12.21 34.37
CA PRO A 156 -15.13 10.93 35.00
C PRO A 156 -16.07 9.92 34.38
N MET A 157 -15.53 8.88 33.73
CA MET A 157 -16.34 7.74 33.35
C MET A 157 -17.02 7.22 34.61
N LYS A 158 -18.35 7.38 34.69
CA LYS A 158 -19.16 6.63 35.64
C LYS A 158 -18.94 5.15 35.32
N LYS A 159 -18.24 4.45 36.21
CA LYS A 159 -18.27 2.99 36.31
C LYS A 159 -19.70 2.57 36.64
N ASN A 160 -20.56 2.50 35.63
CA ASN A 160 -21.74 1.66 35.67
C ASN A 160 -21.41 0.38 34.91
N ALA A 161 -20.57 -0.45 35.54
CA ALA A 161 -20.56 -1.87 35.24
C ALA A 161 -21.90 -2.41 35.77
N THR A 162 -22.79 -2.79 34.87
CA THR A 162 -24.01 -3.50 35.25
C THR A 162 -23.60 -4.82 35.90
N PRO A 163 -24.03 -5.13 37.14
CA PRO A 163 -23.74 -6.41 37.76
C PRO A 163 -24.28 -7.57 36.91
N ILE A 164 -23.54 -8.67 36.85
CA ILE A 164 -23.88 -9.93 36.15
C ILE A 164 -25.25 -10.50 36.57
N ASP A 165 -25.81 -10.04 37.69
CA ASP A 165 -27.07 -10.51 38.28
C ASP A 165 -28.36 -10.05 37.57
N GLN A 166 -28.28 -9.31 36.45
CA GLN A 166 -29.44 -8.89 35.66
C GLN A 166 -29.51 -9.51 34.24
N ALA A 167 -28.83 -10.64 34.02
CA ALA A 167 -29.10 -11.45 32.84
C ALA A 167 -30.44 -12.20 33.02
N VAL A 168 -31.31 -12.11 32.01
CA VAL A 168 -32.57 -12.87 31.93
C VAL A 168 -32.28 -14.36 32.18
N PRO A 169 -33.04 -15.07 33.03
CA PRO A 169 -32.73 -16.45 33.36
C PRO A 169 -32.90 -17.33 32.11
N VAL A 170 -31.77 -17.68 31.50
CA VAL A 170 -31.69 -18.81 30.56
C VAL A 170 -31.88 -20.06 31.39
N GLN A 171 -32.90 -20.85 31.07
CA GLN A 171 -33.13 -22.14 31.74
C GLN A 171 -31.92 -23.03 31.47
N ILE A 172 -31.06 -23.16 32.49
CA ILE A 172 -29.96 -24.12 32.52
C ILE A 172 -30.60 -25.50 32.58
N VAL A 173 -30.65 -26.20 31.46
CA VAL A 173 -30.76 -27.66 31.49
C VAL A 173 -29.38 -28.14 31.92
N SER A 174 -29.20 -28.31 33.23
CA SER A 174 -27.98 -28.90 33.78
C SER A 174 -27.96 -30.39 33.43
N SER A 175 -27.40 -30.74 32.27
CA SER A 175 -26.84 -32.07 32.07
C SER A 175 -25.41 -32.03 32.58
N GLY A 176 -25.18 -32.59 33.76
CA GLY A 176 -23.85 -32.62 34.35
C GLY A 176 -22.89 -33.44 33.49
N THR A 177 -21.67 -32.93 33.32
CA THR A 177 -20.39 -33.64 33.49
C THR A 177 -19.31 -32.56 33.59
N THR A 178 -18.33 -32.80 34.45
CA THR A 178 -17.09 -32.06 34.67
C THR A 178 -16.43 -31.58 33.37
N ALA A 179 -15.73 -30.43 33.44
CA ALA A 179 -14.77 -29.93 32.46
C ALA A 179 -14.16 -31.10 31.66
N SER A 180 -14.46 -31.15 30.36
CA SER A 180 -14.08 -32.30 29.56
C SER A 180 -12.57 -32.51 29.65
N ASP A 181 -12.10 -33.72 29.96
CA ASP A 181 -10.69 -34.14 29.88
C ASP A 181 -10.11 -34.08 28.44
N VAL A 182 -10.82 -33.44 27.51
CA VAL A 182 -10.43 -33.29 26.12
C VAL A 182 -9.38 -32.18 26.03
N LYS A 183 -8.15 -32.58 25.66
CA LYS A 183 -7.04 -31.65 25.44
C LYS A 183 -7.38 -30.64 24.35
N MET A 184 -7.43 -29.36 24.71
CA MET A 184 -7.55 -28.24 23.78
C MET A 184 -6.15 -27.77 23.35
N THR A 185 -5.99 -27.42 22.09
CA THR A 185 -4.70 -26.99 21.55
C THR A 185 -4.88 -25.81 20.62
N ARG A 186 -4.08 -24.76 20.84
CA ARG A 186 -3.98 -23.61 19.94
C ARG A 186 -2.87 -23.85 18.93
N ILE A 187 -3.16 -23.58 17.67
CA ILE A 187 -2.24 -23.71 16.55
C ILE A 187 -2.14 -22.34 15.88
N ASP A 188 -0.94 -21.77 15.87
CA ASP A 188 -0.67 -20.50 15.19
C ASP A 188 0.16 -20.79 13.93
N ILE A 189 -0.34 -20.37 12.76
CA ILE A 189 0.27 -20.63 11.47
C ILE A 189 0.65 -19.29 10.83
N LEU A 190 1.96 -19.03 10.71
CA LEU A 190 2.52 -17.84 10.05
C LEU A 190 2.83 -18.14 8.59
N ILE A 191 2.15 -17.47 7.65
CA ILE A 191 2.22 -17.77 6.21
C ILE A 191 2.29 -16.50 5.34
N LYS A 192 2.58 -16.66 4.05
CA LYS A 192 2.38 -15.61 3.04
C LYS A 192 0.89 -15.35 2.83
N GLN A 193 0.50 -14.10 2.60
CA GLN A 193 -0.89 -13.70 2.41
C GLN A 193 -1.57 -14.45 1.24
N SER A 194 -0.86 -14.68 0.14
CA SER A 194 -1.38 -15.41 -1.03
C SER A 194 -1.74 -16.89 -0.76
N LYS A 195 -1.31 -17.45 0.38
CA LYS A 195 -1.61 -18.84 0.77
C LYS A 195 -2.80 -18.94 1.72
N PHE A 196 -3.34 -17.82 2.19
CA PHE A 196 -4.40 -17.81 3.19
C PHE A 196 -5.69 -18.50 2.70
N GLU A 197 -6.19 -18.15 1.51
CA GLU A 197 -7.44 -18.74 0.99
C GLU A 197 -7.33 -20.26 0.82
N ALA A 198 -6.21 -20.74 0.26
CA ALA A 198 -5.99 -22.18 0.10
C ALA A 198 -5.91 -22.92 1.45
N LEU A 199 -5.30 -22.29 2.46
CA LEU A 199 -5.23 -22.85 3.80
C LEU A 199 -6.64 -22.89 4.44
N LYS A 200 -7.38 -21.79 4.38
CA LYS A 200 -8.76 -21.68 4.90
C LYS A 200 -9.68 -22.75 4.32
N GLU A 201 -9.64 -22.94 3.01
CA GLU A 201 -10.50 -23.92 2.32
C GLU A 201 -10.17 -25.35 2.75
N THR A 202 -8.88 -25.67 2.92
CA THR A 202 -8.43 -26.99 3.37
C THR A 202 -8.77 -27.25 4.85
N LEU A 203 -8.63 -26.24 5.70
CA LEU A 203 -9.00 -26.33 7.12
C LEU A 203 -10.52 -26.55 7.29
N ASN A 204 -11.33 -25.89 6.47
CA ASN A 204 -12.77 -26.09 6.47
C ASN A 204 -13.15 -27.54 6.06
N GLN A 205 -12.45 -28.12 5.09
CA GLN A 205 -12.67 -29.52 4.66
C GLN A 205 -12.41 -30.55 5.77
N ILE A 206 -11.53 -30.27 6.71
CA ILE A 206 -11.24 -31.14 7.87
C ILE A 206 -12.08 -30.78 9.11
N GLY A 207 -13.07 -29.89 8.97
CA GLY A 207 -14.02 -29.54 10.02
C GLY A 207 -13.52 -28.51 11.04
N VAL A 208 -12.53 -27.69 10.69
CA VAL A 208 -12.15 -26.52 11.49
C VAL A 208 -13.07 -25.35 11.11
N THR A 209 -14.03 -25.02 11.99
CA THR A 209 -15.04 -23.99 11.74
C THR A 209 -14.62 -22.60 12.23
N GLY A 210 -13.85 -22.53 13.32
CA GLY A 210 -13.36 -21.29 13.90
C GLY A 210 -11.89 -21.02 13.60
N LEU A 211 -11.59 -19.84 13.04
CA LEU A 211 -10.22 -19.35 12.87
C LEU A 211 -10.16 -17.84 13.09
N THR A 212 -9.08 -17.37 13.69
CA THR A 212 -8.76 -15.95 13.86
C THR A 212 -7.58 -15.59 12.97
N VAL A 213 -7.67 -14.47 12.27
CA VAL A 213 -6.62 -14.02 11.34
C VAL A 213 -6.04 -12.71 11.86
N THR A 214 -4.72 -12.65 11.96
CA THR A 214 -3.98 -11.43 12.32
C THR A 214 -2.95 -11.14 11.24
N GLN A 215 -2.93 -9.92 10.72
CA GLN A 215 -1.87 -9.49 9.81
C GLN A 215 -0.62 -9.14 10.61
N VAL A 216 0.53 -9.66 10.21
CA VAL A 216 1.79 -9.46 10.93
C VAL A 216 2.93 -9.14 9.97
N LEU A 217 3.89 -8.34 10.42
CA LEU A 217 5.13 -8.07 9.72
C LEU A 217 6.22 -8.97 10.28
N GLY A 218 7.01 -9.61 9.42
CA GLY A 218 8.09 -10.48 9.89
C GLY A 218 9.23 -10.62 8.92
N CYS A 219 10.45 -10.68 9.45
CA CYS A 219 11.65 -11.10 8.73
C CYS A 219 12.10 -12.49 9.24
N GLY A 220 12.69 -13.30 8.36
CA GLY A 220 13.30 -14.56 8.78
C GLY A 220 14.66 -14.35 9.45
N MET A 221 15.32 -15.43 9.88
CA MET A 221 16.72 -15.38 10.36
C MET A 221 17.70 -14.90 9.28
N GLN A 222 17.30 -15.01 8.02
CA GLN A 222 17.94 -14.36 6.89
C GLN A 222 17.57 -12.88 6.95
N LYS A 223 18.40 -12.08 7.64
CA LYS A 223 18.34 -10.62 7.61
C LYS A 223 18.06 -10.20 6.17
N GLY A 224 16.95 -9.49 5.94
CA GLY A 224 16.48 -9.14 4.59
C GLY A 224 17.60 -8.50 3.77
N ARG A 225 17.50 -8.58 2.43
CA ARG A 225 18.44 -7.83 1.59
C ARG A 225 18.33 -6.35 1.95
N VAL A 226 19.47 -5.71 2.14
CA VAL A 226 19.56 -4.25 2.23
C VAL A 226 19.05 -3.70 0.91
N GLU A 227 17.99 -2.89 0.96
CA GLU A 227 17.38 -2.27 -0.21
C GLU A 227 17.51 -0.75 -0.06
N TYR A 228 18.04 -0.10 -1.08
CA TYR A 228 18.24 1.35 -1.06
C TYR A 228 16.99 2.04 -1.60
N TYR A 229 16.32 2.85 -0.77
CA TYR A 229 15.22 3.71 -1.21
C TYR A 229 15.70 5.17 -1.17
N ARG A 230 15.65 5.86 -2.33
CA ARG A 230 16.08 7.26 -2.48
C ARG A 230 17.49 7.56 -1.93
N GLY A 231 18.41 6.59 -2.06
CA GLY A 231 19.80 6.75 -1.60
C GLY A 231 20.01 6.62 -0.08
N VAL A 232 18.94 6.32 0.68
CA VAL A 232 19.02 5.98 2.09
C VAL A 232 18.99 4.46 2.22
N GLU A 233 19.91 3.93 3.03
CA GLU A 233 19.97 2.50 3.35
C GLU A 233 18.80 2.17 4.31
N MET A 234 17.81 1.44 3.82
CA MET A 234 16.70 0.98 4.66
C MET A 234 17.08 -0.38 5.26
N GLU A 235 17.32 -0.42 6.57
CA GLU A 235 17.60 -1.69 7.26
C GLU A 235 16.34 -2.55 7.43
N MET A 236 16.48 -3.84 7.08
CA MET A 236 15.54 -4.96 7.27
C MET A 236 14.08 -4.69 6.89
N ASN A 237 13.74 -4.95 5.62
CA ASN A 237 12.34 -5.04 5.19
C ASN A 237 11.62 -6.20 5.91
N LEU A 238 10.76 -5.86 6.88
CA LEU A 238 9.76 -6.78 7.39
C LEU A 238 8.74 -7.05 6.29
N LEU A 239 8.54 -8.32 5.94
CA LEU A 239 7.59 -8.67 4.90
C LEU A 239 6.20 -8.91 5.50
N PRO A 240 5.12 -8.42 4.86
CA PRO A 240 3.75 -8.75 5.22
C PRO A 240 3.49 -10.26 5.22
N LYS A 241 2.86 -10.73 6.28
CA LYS A 241 2.50 -12.13 6.54
C LYS A 241 1.13 -12.17 7.22
N VAL A 242 0.55 -13.36 7.24
CA VAL A 242 -0.70 -13.65 7.93
C VAL A 242 -0.43 -14.68 9.03
N GLN A 243 -0.89 -14.40 10.23
CA GLN A 243 -0.98 -15.34 11.34
C GLN A 243 -2.42 -15.87 11.40
N VAL A 244 -2.58 -17.18 11.23
CA VAL A 244 -3.87 -17.86 11.42
C VAL A 244 -3.81 -18.60 12.74
N THR A 245 -4.66 -18.20 13.69
CA THR A 245 -4.78 -18.78 15.02
C THR A 245 -6.04 -19.63 15.08
N ILE A 246 -5.88 -20.88 15.51
CA ILE A 246 -6.96 -21.88 15.55
C ILE A 246 -6.91 -22.55 16.92
N VAL A 247 -8.05 -22.78 17.56
CA VAL A 247 -8.13 -23.63 18.75
C VAL A 247 -8.96 -24.85 18.40
N VAL A 248 -8.39 -26.05 18.57
CA VAL A 248 -9.05 -27.32 18.26
C VAL A 248 -9.12 -28.22 19.50
N ALA A 249 -10.22 -28.96 19.59
CA ALA A 249 -10.43 -30.02 20.58
C ALA A 249 -10.94 -31.32 19.93
N LYS A 250 -11.92 -31.21 19.02
CA LYS A 250 -12.50 -32.34 18.28
C LYS A 250 -11.60 -32.85 17.14
N VAL A 251 -11.02 -31.92 16.37
CA VAL A 251 -10.15 -32.25 15.24
C VAL A 251 -8.74 -32.57 15.75
N PRO A 252 -8.14 -33.72 15.36
CA PRO A 252 -6.78 -34.05 15.77
C PRO A 252 -5.78 -32.99 15.32
N VAL A 253 -4.96 -32.49 16.26
CA VAL A 253 -3.90 -31.48 15.99
C VAL A 253 -2.99 -31.92 14.84
N ARG A 254 -2.67 -33.21 14.77
CA ARG A 254 -1.81 -33.76 13.72
C ARG A 254 -2.43 -33.64 12.32
N GLU A 255 -3.74 -33.80 12.21
CA GLU A 255 -4.45 -33.67 10.94
C GLU A 255 -4.41 -32.22 10.43
N VAL A 256 -4.61 -31.25 11.33
CA VAL A 256 -4.46 -29.82 11.04
C VAL A 256 -3.05 -29.50 10.54
N ILE A 257 -2.02 -30.01 11.22
CA ILE A 257 -0.62 -29.78 10.86
C ILE A 257 -0.29 -30.38 9.49
N GLU A 258 -0.69 -31.62 9.21
CA GLU A 258 -0.39 -32.27 7.94
C GLU A 258 -1.17 -31.63 6.77
N ALA A 259 -2.42 -31.24 6.99
CA ALA A 259 -3.22 -30.48 6.02
C ALA A 259 -2.56 -29.13 5.70
N ALA A 260 -2.16 -28.37 6.72
CA ALA A 260 -1.46 -27.10 6.55
C ALA A 260 -0.12 -27.29 5.81
N LYS A 261 0.70 -28.27 6.20
CA LYS A 261 1.97 -28.58 5.53
C LYS A 261 1.77 -28.88 4.04
N LYS A 262 0.76 -29.68 3.69
CA LYS A 262 0.48 -30.08 2.30
C LYS A 262 0.18 -28.88 1.39
N VAL A 263 -0.55 -27.88 1.90
CA VAL A 263 -0.98 -26.70 1.13
C VAL A 263 0.10 -25.61 1.07
N LEU A 264 0.81 -25.45 2.19
CA LEU A 264 1.78 -24.37 2.36
C LEU A 264 3.13 -24.70 1.73
N TYR A 265 3.49 -25.98 1.63
CA TYR A 265 4.77 -26.41 1.08
C TYR A 265 4.86 -26.13 -0.42
N THR A 266 5.79 -25.24 -0.80
CA THR A 266 6.19 -24.98 -2.17
C THR A 266 7.64 -25.38 -2.44
N GLY A 267 8.39 -25.76 -1.40
CA GLY A 267 9.82 -26.04 -1.47
C GLY A 267 10.68 -24.78 -1.47
N ASN A 268 10.07 -23.59 -1.38
CA ASN A 268 10.77 -22.31 -1.40
C ASN A 268 10.80 -21.66 -0.02
N ILE A 269 11.71 -20.71 0.14
CA ILE A 269 11.79 -19.91 1.37
C ILE A 269 10.49 -19.11 1.57
N GLY A 270 9.99 -19.15 2.80
CA GLY A 270 8.81 -18.39 3.25
C GLY A 270 7.48 -19.13 3.17
N ASP A 271 7.49 -20.46 3.08
CA ASP A 271 6.26 -21.29 3.14
C ASP A 271 5.51 -21.15 4.48
N GLY A 272 6.22 -20.88 5.57
CA GLY A 272 5.63 -20.49 6.85
C GLY A 272 6.22 -21.20 8.06
N LYS A 273 5.60 -20.98 9.22
CA LYS A 273 5.88 -21.67 10.49
C LYS A 273 4.58 -22.03 11.19
N ILE A 274 4.58 -23.15 11.89
CA ILE A 274 3.44 -23.61 12.71
C ILE A 274 3.91 -23.71 14.15
N PHE A 275 3.18 -23.10 15.07
CA PHE A 275 3.39 -23.15 16.51
C PHE A 275 2.21 -23.86 17.15
N VAL A 276 2.49 -24.63 18.21
CA VAL A 276 1.49 -25.42 18.91
C VAL A 276 1.58 -25.08 20.39
N TYR A 277 0.45 -24.72 20.98
CA TYR A 277 0.34 -24.31 22.38
C TYR A 277 -0.77 -25.10 23.05
N ASP A 278 -0.58 -25.45 24.32
CA ASP A 278 -1.64 -26.02 25.15
C ASP A 278 -2.61 -24.90 25.57
N VAL A 279 -3.92 -25.19 25.51
CA VAL A 279 -4.97 -24.27 25.98
C VAL A 279 -5.56 -24.87 27.24
N GLU A 280 -5.52 -24.10 28.33
CA GLU A 280 -6.04 -24.52 29.62
C GLU A 280 -7.58 -24.54 29.62
N ASN A 281 -8.21 -23.48 29.11
CA ASN A 281 -9.67 -23.37 29.05
C ASN A 281 -10.11 -22.45 27.92
N VAL A 282 -11.34 -22.63 27.45
CA VAL A 282 -12.05 -21.76 26.50
C VAL A 282 -13.41 -21.46 27.09
N ILE A 283 -13.84 -20.20 27.09
CA ILE A 283 -15.12 -19.78 27.70
C ILE A 283 -15.97 -19.07 26.65
N LYS A 284 -17.17 -19.60 26.37
CA LYS A 284 -18.13 -18.98 25.45
C LYS A 284 -18.94 -17.94 26.22
N VAL A 285 -18.59 -16.67 26.07
CA VAL A 285 -19.15 -15.53 26.85
C VAL A 285 -20.68 -15.47 26.84
N ARG A 286 -21.32 -15.83 25.72
CA ARG A 286 -22.78 -15.76 25.57
C ARG A 286 -23.54 -16.79 26.42
N THR A 287 -23.05 -18.01 26.50
CA THR A 287 -23.74 -19.15 27.13
C THR A 287 -23.13 -19.51 28.48
N GLY A 288 -21.90 -19.09 28.75
CA GLY A 288 -21.13 -19.51 29.92
C GLY A 288 -20.54 -20.92 29.80
N GLU A 289 -20.67 -21.57 28.65
CA GLU A 289 -20.05 -22.88 28.39
C GLU A 289 -18.53 -22.77 28.45
N GLU A 290 -17.88 -23.81 28.94
CA GLU A 290 -16.43 -23.89 29.09
C GLU A 290 -15.84 -25.12 28.38
N GLY A 291 -14.53 -25.10 28.14
CA GLY A 291 -13.77 -26.21 27.59
C GLY A 291 -14.21 -26.63 26.19
N TYR A 292 -14.44 -27.93 26.00
CA TYR A 292 -14.83 -28.51 24.71
C TYR A 292 -16.18 -27.98 24.19
N ASP A 293 -17.15 -27.79 25.09
CA ASP A 293 -18.50 -27.33 24.74
C ASP A 293 -18.49 -25.88 24.26
N ALA A 294 -17.59 -25.06 24.81
CA ALA A 294 -17.36 -23.70 24.35
C ALA A 294 -16.86 -23.61 22.89
N LEU A 295 -16.22 -24.68 22.38
CA LEU A 295 -15.72 -24.78 21.01
C LEU A 295 -16.70 -25.48 20.06
N GLN A 296 -17.80 -26.04 20.55
CA GLN A 296 -18.82 -26.59 19.67
C GLN A 296 -19.79 -25.49 19.26
N ASP A 297 -20.02 -25.38 17.96
CA ASP A 297 -21.16 -24.66 17.41
C ASP A 297 -22.36 -25.62 17.50
N GLU A 298 -23.20 -25.45 18.52
CA GLU A 298 -24.56 -26.01 18.49
C GLU A 298 -25.39 -25.15 17.53
N GLU A 299 -25.68 -25.68 16.33
CA GLU A 299 -26.84 -25.24 15.55
C GLU A 299 -28.14 -25.76 16.19
#